data_AF-A0A1I2ZIU5-F1
#
_entry.id   AF-A0A1I2ZIU5-F1
#
_cell.length_a   1.000
_cell.length_b   1.000
_cell.length_c   1.000
_cell.angle_alpha   90.00
_cell.angle_beta   90.00
_cell.angle_gamma   90.00
#
_symmetry.space_group_name_H-M   'P 1'
#
loop_
_entity.id
_entity.type
_entity.pdbx_description
1 polymer ?
#
loop_
_entity_poly.entity_id
_entity_poly.type
_entity_poly.pdbx_seq_one_letter_code
_entity_poly.pdbx_strand_id
1 'polypeptide(L)'
;MSQLTLYTTLGCHLCEILEAELARLGHASIQLERVEIAESEILLARYGTRIPVLADEGGNELERGFERDRLAAWLEARGLCAEGKSESGADQGPSRISMRLVKGRRVLK
;
A
#
# COMPACT_ATOMS: atom_id res chain seq x y z
N MET A 1 15.47 -1.98 2.80
CA MET A 1 14.31 -1.09 2.62
C MET A 1 13.42 -1.77 1.63
N SER A 2 12.17 -2.04 1.98
CA SER A 2 11.25 -2.83 1.16
C SER A 2 10.30 -1.86 0.46
N GLN A 3 10.29 -1.87 -0.86
CA GLN A 3 9.47 -0.93 -1.63
C GLN A 3 8.11 -1.54 -1.93
N LEU A 4 7.06 -0.79 -1.61
CA LEU A 4 5.69 -1.17 -1.91
C LEU A 4 5.07 -0.12 -2.82
N THR A 5 4.35 -0.54 -3.84
CA THR A 5 3.65 0.35 -4.76
C THR A 5 2.15 0.27 -4.51
N LEU A 6 1.51 1.39 -4.17
CA LEU A 6 0.06 1.50 -4.06
C LEU A 6 -0.48 2.17 -5.33
N TYR A 7 -1.19 1.41 -6.15
CA TYR A 7 -1.96 1.96 -7.25
C TYR A 7 -3.24 2.60 -6.70
N THR A 8 -3.35 3.91 -6.88
CA THR A 8 -4.41 4.75 -6.32
C THR A 8 -4.93 5.72 -7.37
N THR A 9 -6.09 6.30 -7.08
CA THR A 9 -6.57 7.53 -7.73
C THR A 9 -6.78 8.61 -6.68
N LEU A 10 -6.74 9.88 -7.10
CA LEU A 10 -7.16 11.02 -6.31
C LEU A 10 -8.60 10.81 -5.81
N GLY A 11 -8.82 11.07 -4.52
CA GLY A 11 -10.14 10.95 -3.88
C GLY A 11 -10.61 9.53 -3.57
N CYS A 12 -9.75 8.51 -3.65
CA CYS A 12 -10.13 7.16 -3.27
C CYS A 12 -10.06 6.94 -1.76
N HIS A 13 -11.21 6.96 -1.09
CA HIS A 13 -11.30 6.72 0.36
C HIS A 13 -10.71 5.38 0.81
N LEU A 14 -10.86 4.33 -0.01
CA LEU A 14 -10.30 3.00 0.28
C LEU A 14 -8.77 3.01 0.30
N CYS A 15 -8.13 3.86 -0.51
CA CYS A 15 -6.68 4.00 -0.50
C CYS A 15 -6.21 4.61 0.82
N GLU A 16 -6.92 5.62 1.34
CA GLU A 16 -6.60 6.24 2.63
C GLU A 16 -6.70 5.24 3.79
N ILE A 17 -7.72 4.37 3.78
CA ILE A 17 -7.88 3.31 4.78
C ILE A 17 -6.70 2.33 4.73
N LEU A 18 -6.35 1.86 3.52
CA LEU A 18 -5.21 0.97 3.31
C LEU A 18 -3.91 1.60 3.80
N GLU A 19 -3.68 2.87 3.47
CA GLU A 19 -2.49 3.63 3.88
C GLU A 19 -2.39 3.72 5.40
N ALA A 20 -3.51 3.98 6.07
CA ALA A 20 -3.58 4.04 7.52
C ALA A 20 -3.31 2.67 8.17
N GLU A 21 -3.87 1.59 7.62
CA GLU A 21 -3.58 0.22 8.09
C GLU A 21 -2.11 -0.16 7.83
N LEU A 22 -1.55 0.19 6.67
CA LEU A 22 -0.16 -0.07 6.35
C LEU A 22 0.78 0.72 7.27
N ALA A 23 0.44 1.95 7.63
CA ALA A 23 1.23 2.73 8.58
C ALA A 23 1.20 2.14 10.00
N ARG A 24 0.09 1.47 10.37
CA ARG A 24 -0.06 0.77 11.66
C ARG A 24 0.67 -0.57 11.70
N LEU A 25 0.51 -1.37 10.66
CA LEU A 25 1.00 -2.76 10.59
C LEU A 25 2.41 -2.86 9.98
N GLY A 26 2.82 -1.87 9.19
CA GLY A 26 4.03 -1.92 8.39
C GLY A 26 5.29 -1.55 9.16
N HIS A 27 6.37 -2.28 8.88
CA HIS A 27 7.70 -1.99 9.41
C HIS A 27 8.25 -0.64 8.91
N ALA A 28 9.04 0.07 9.72
CA ALA A 28 9.60 1.38 9.37
C ALA A 28 10.54 1.38 8.14
N SER A 29 10.97 0.19 7.72
CA SER A 29 11.78 0.00 6.51
C SER A 29 10.95 -0.06 5.22
N ILE A 30 9.63 0.01 5.30
CA ILE A 30 8.74 0.04 4.16
C ILE A 30 8.73 1.44 3.55
N GLN A 31 8.99 1.50 2.25
CA GLN A 31 8.85 2.68 1.43
C GLN A 31 7.61 2.50 0.57
N LEU A 32 6.53 3.22 0.87
CA LEU A 32 5.31 3.19 0.07
C LEU A 32 5.38 4.24 -1.04
N GLU A 33 5.30 3.80 -2.28
CA GLU A 33 5.16 4.62 -3.47
C GLU A 33 3.70 4.61 -3.94
N ARG A 34 3.04 5.75 -3.90
CA ARG A 34 1.69 5.92 -4.44
C ARG A 34 1.80 6.22 -5.93
N VAL A 35 1.16 5.42 -6.77
CA VAL A 35 1.13 5.62 -8.22
C VAL A 35 -0.27 6.04 -8.62
N GLU A 36 -0.37 7.27 -9.11
CA GLU A 36 -1.63 7.82 -9.63
C GLU A 36 -1.94 7.20 -10.99
N ILE A 37 -3.01 6.40 -11.06
CA ILE A 37 -3.39 5.69 -12.30
C ILE A 37 -4.34 6.50 -13.19
N ALA A 38 -4.98 7.55 -12.65
CA ALA A 38 -6.00 8.33 -13.35
C ALA A 38 -5.48 8.99 -14.65
N GLU A 39 -4.20 9.36 -14.67
CA GLU A 39 -3.55 10.01 -15.83
C GLU A 39 -2.93 9.00 -16.83
N SER A 40 -3.08 7.68 -16.59
CA SER A 40 -2.48 6.64 -17.44
C SER A 40 -3.53 5.63 -17.90
N GLU A 41 -3.91 5.70 -19.17
CA GLU A 41 -4.93 4.81 -19.77
C GLU A 41 -4.59 3.32 -19.59
N ILE A 42 -3.31 2.95 -19.64
CA ILE A 42 -2.83 1.58 -19.44
C ILE A 42 -3.07 1.11 -18.01
N LEU A 43 -2.73 1.93 -17.02
CA LEU A 43 -2.93 1.61 -15.61
C LEU A 43 -4.41 1.66 -15.23
N LEU A 44 -5.17 2.61 -15.82
CA LEU A 44 -6.61 2.70 -15.65
C LEU A 44 -7.32 1.46 -16.19
N ALA A 45 -6.93 0.97 -17.37
CA ALA A 45 -7.48 -0.27 -17.93
C ALA A 45 -7.17 -1.50 -17.08
N ARG A 46 -6.00 -1.54 -16.43
CA ARG A 46 -5.56 -2.68 -15.61
C ARG A 46 -6.10 -2.65 -14.18
N TYR A 47 -6.17 -1.48 -13.56
CA TYR A 47 -6.46 -1.31 -12.15
C TYR A 47 -7.68 -0.44 -11.84
N GLY A 48 -8.28 0.24 -12.82
CA GLY A 48 -9.36 1.21 -12.59
C GLY A 48 -10.56 0.69 -11.79
N THR A 49 -10.84 -0.62 -11.87
CA THR A 49 -11.88 -1.30 -11.06
C THR A 49 -11.33 -2.12 -9.90
N ARG A 50 -10.01 -2.25 -9.78
CA ARG A 50 -9.30 -3.06 -8.77
C ARG A 50 -8.67 -2.22 -7.65
N ILE A 51 -8.55 -0.90 -7.83
CA ILE A 51 -8.02 -0.01 -6.80
C ILE A 51 -8.82 -0.14 -5.48
N PRO A 52 -8.15 -0.14 -4.31
CA PRO A 52 -6.70 -0.05 -4.12
C PRO A 52 -5.97 -1.38 -4.36
N VAL A 53 -4.85 -1.33 -5.10
CA VAL A 53 -3.95 -2.47 -5.31
C VAL A 53 -2.57 -2.14 -4.76
N LEU A 54 -2.06 -2.96 -3.85
CA LEU A 54 -0.68 -2.91 -3.38
C LEU A 54 0.18 -3.86 -4.23
N ALA A 55 1.44 -3.54 -4.48
CA ALA A 55 2.41 -4.44 -5.09
C ALA A 55 3.74 -4.38 -4.36
N ASP A 56 4.44 -5.51 -4.23
CA ASP A 56 5.82 -5.53 -3.73
C ASP A 56 6.86 -5.52 -4.86
N GLU A 57 8.14 -5.41 -4.51
CA GLU A 57 9.28 -5.43 -5.46
C GLU A 57 9.34 -6.69 -6.33
N GLY A 58 8.82 -7.82 -5.85
CA GLY A 58 8.68 -9.07 -6.59
C GLY A 58 7.48 -9.11 -7.54
N GLY A 59 6.67 -8.06 -7.59
CA GLY A 59 5.50 -7.96 -8.48
C GLY A 59 4.27 -8.73 -8.00
N ASN A 60 4.23 -9.17 -6.74
CA ASN A 60 3.00 -9.76 -6.21
C ASN A 60 2.03 -8.65 -5.83
N GLU A 61 0.80 -8.77 -6.33
CA GLU A 61 -0.26 -7.79 -6.14
C GLU A 61 -1.18 -8.22 -4.98
N LEU A 62 -1.50 -7.30 -4.08
CA LEU A 62 -2.55 -7.44 -3.08
C LEU A 62 -3.73 -6.54 -3.45
N GLU A 63 -4.84 -7.19 -3.80
CA GLU A 63 -6.14 -6.53 -3.91
C GLU A 63 -6.82 -6.43 -2.56
N ARG A 64 -7.68 -5.41 -2.40
CA ARG A 64 -8.43 -5.16 -1.15
C ARG A 64 -7.52 -5.04 0.07
N GLY A 65 -6.36 -4.41 -0.10
CA GLY A 65 -5.42 -4.16 1.00
C GLY A 65 -5.93 -3.20 2.09
N PHE A 66 -7.16 -2.69 1.97
CA PHE A 66 -7.85 -1.93 3.02
C PHE A 66 -8.40 -2.85 4.13
N GLU A 67 -8.51 -4.16 3.89
CA GLU A 67 -8.90 -5.12 4.93
C GLU A 67 -7.69 -5.46 5.80
N ARG A 68 -7.76 -5.08 7.08
CA ARG A 68 -6.67 -5.24 8.07
C ARG A 68 -6.08 -6.65 8.11
N ASP A 69 -6.93 -7.66 8.24
CA ASP A 69 -6.51 -9.08 8.38
C ASP A 69 -5.72 -9.55 7.15
N ARG A 70 -6.23 -9.21 5.97
CA ARG A 70 -5.61 -9.50 4.68
C ARG A 70 -4.29 -8.76 4.50
N LEU A 71 -4.23 -7.48 4.89
CA LEU A 71 -2.99 -6.71 4.83
C LEU A 71 -1.93 -7.27 5.79
N ALA A 72 -2.32 -7.59 7.03
CA ALA A 72 -1.45 -8.20 8.03
C ALA A 72 -0.86 -9.51 7.50
N ALA A 73 -1.69 -10.46 7.05
CA ALA A 73 -1.23 -11.74 6.52
C ALA A 73 -0.26 -11.56 5.33
N TRP A 74 -0.52 -10.58 4.46
CA TRP A 74 0.34 -10.30 3.31
C TRP A 74 1.69 -9.71 3.71
N LEU A 75 1.73 -8.84 4.71
CA LEU A 75 2.96 -8.28 5.28
C LEU A 75 3.76 -9.33 6.05
N GLU A 76 3.09 -10.16 6.85
CA GLU A 76 3.70 -11.26 7.61
C GLU A 76 4.37 -12.27 6.69
N ALA A 77 3.70 -12.66 5.59
CA ALA A 77 4.27 -13.55 4.58
C ALA A 77 5.57 -13.02 3.95
N ARG A 78 5.84 -11.71 4.08
CA ARG A 78 7.04 -11.02 3.56
C ARG A 78 8.01 -10.57 4.64
N GLY A 79 7.71 -10.82 5.92
CA GLY A 79 8.49 -10.30 7.05
C GLY A 79 8.48 -8.76 7.13
N LEU A 80 7.42 -8.12 6.62
CA LEU A 80 7.25 -6.66 6.61
C LEU A 80 6.30 -6.17 7.71
N CYS A 81 5.73 -7.09 8.49
CA CYS A 81 4.90 -6.72 9.62
C CYS A 81 5.77 -6.12 10.74
N ALA A 82 5.38 -4.96 11.27
CA ALA A 82 5.93 -4.40 12.49
C ALA A 82 5.42 -5.23 13.67
N GLU A 83 6.08 -6.38 13.90
CA GLU A 83 5.76 -7.29 14.99
C GLU A 83 5.66 -6.55 16.33
N GLY A 84 4.49 -6.67 16.95
CA GLY A 84 4.19 -6.30 18.32
C GLY A 84 3.10 -7.25 18.82
N LYS A 85 3.50 -8.43 19.29
CA LYS A 85 2.59 -9.34 20.01
C LYS A 85 1.98 -8.60 21.20
N SER A 86 0.75 -8.11 21.05
CA SER A 86 -0.37 -8.26 21.99
C SER A 86 -1.49 -7.27 21.68
N GLU A 87 -2.66 -7.83 21.41
CA GLU A 87 -3.96 -7.55 22.04
C GLU A 87 -4.08 -6.26 22.88
N SER A 88 -5.11 -5.46 22.52
CA SER A 88 -5.69 -4.35 23.28
C SER A 88 -4.77 -3.19 23.66
N GLY A 89 -4.84 -2.12 22.88
CA GLY A 89 -4.36 -0.81 23.30
C GLY A 89 -4.16 0.11 22.11
N ALA A 90 -5.05 1.08 21.96
CA ALA A 90 -4.92 2.15 20.98
C ALA A 90 -3.62 2.94 21.24
N ASP A 91 -2.60 2.72 20.42
CA ASP A 91 -1.44 3.62 20.33
C ASP A 91 -1.41 4.20 18.92
N GLN A 92 -1.95 5.41 18.78
CA GLN A 92 -1.85 6.22 17.58
C GLN A 92 -0.43 6.82 17.51
N GLY A 93 0.55 5.98 17.22
CA GLY A 93 1.91 6.40 16.92
C GLY A 93 2.02 7.01 15.52
N PRO A 94 2.91 8.00 15.30
CA PRO A 94 3.09 8.62 13.99
C PRO A 94 3.58 7.59 12.97
N SER A 95 3.15 7.75 11.71
CA SER A 95 3.49 6.88 10.57
C SER A 95 4.97 6.49 10.58
N ARG A 96 5.24 5.20 10.76
CA ARG A 96 6.62 4.66 10.80
C ARG A 96 7.22 4.46 9.41
N ILE A 97 6.39 4.46 8.38
CA ILE A 97 6.74 4.21 6.98
C ILE A 97 6.94 5.52 6.21
N SER A 98 7.83 5.51 5.21
CA SER A 98 7.95 6.67 4.31
C SER A 98 6.96 6.52 3.15
N MET A 99 6.14 7.54 2.91
CA MET A 99 5.19 7.58 1.80
C MET A 99 5.62 8.62 0.77
N ARG A 100 5.67 8.24 -0.50
CA ARG A 100 5.99 9.12 -1.62
C ARG A 100 4.94 9.00 -2.72
N LEU A 101 4.40 10.13 -3.16
CA LEU A 101 3.53 10.17 -4.34
C LEU A 101 4.36 10.30 -5.61
N VAL A 102 4.17 9.37 -6.54
CA VAL A 102 4.74 9.38 -7.88
C VAL A 102 3.60 9.44 -8.87
N LYS A 103 3.56 10.53 -9.64
CA LYS A 103 2.67 10.59 -10.81
C LYS A 103 3.08 9.49 -11.77
N GLY A 104 2.13 8.67 -12.22
CA GLY A 104 2.36 7.56 -13.13
C GLY A 104 3.24 7.99 -14.30
N ARG A 105 4.55 7.76 -14.20
CA ARG A 105 5.48 8.08 -15.27
C ARG A 105 5.05 7.22 -16.43
N ARG A 106 4.76 7.85 -17.57
CA ARG A 106 4.60 7.17 -18.86
C ARG A 106 5.73 6.15 -18.96
N VAL A 107 5.41 4.87 -18.84
CA VAL A 107 6.24 3.81 -19.39
C VAL A 107 6.09 3.95 -20.90
N LEU A 108 6.84 4.88 -21.47
CA LEU A 108 7.17 4.86 -22.89
C LEU A 108 7.96 3.58 -23.09
N LYS A 109 7.34 2.62 -23.76
CA LYS A 109 8.02 1.50 -24.38
C LYS A 109 7.71 1.55 -25.87
#